data_AF-A0A351HMQ9-F1
#
_entry.id   AF-A0A351HMQ9-F1
#
_cell.length_a   1.000
_cell.length_b   1.000
_cell.length_c   1.000
_cell.angle_alpha   90.00
_cell.angle_beta   90.00
_cell.angle_gamma   90.00
#
_symmetry.space_group_name_H-M   'P 1'
#
loop_
_entity.id
_entity.type
_entity.pdbx_description
1 polymer ?
#
loop_
_entity_poly.entity_id
_entity_poly.type
_entity_poly.pdbx_seq_one_letter_code
_entity_poly.pdbx_strand_id
1 'polypeptide(L)'
;MKKISLLIICLELAMNLLAQKTIDEGRLIAGPHVTGIAIGDAMNNSKTKTITSIISYDNNEIESGMGNPLGAYSLGAFIKIPDSVLTNYVGNEIEGLRFGIDDPTIIAYATIVIYEGSLENSPVFQSSIEISTLISGWNMATLTQGYVIKENTDLFIGVTLGTNSAGFTLTFDSDPASEPELSGFTFFNGSYLGTLTSTLDVDADYNMQAIITDGNGIGSLKDLTITDINKLTENCQLTSDEDLNIKLLNMGEMEITEKFNLTVAVNNIPLTVPVSPEGFLPDSELVVEIGTWDMSLFGLYEVTATFDFADHFSNNNTFNKKIYTETVRLLSI
;
A
#
# COMPACT_ATOMS: atom_id res chain seq x y z
N MET A 1 -59.58 33.18 -9.37
CA MET A 1 -58.64 32.65 -8.37
C MET A 1 -57.43 32.06 -9.10
N LYS A 2 -56.41 32.88 -9.34
CA LYS A 2 -55.15 32.53 -10.04
C LYS A 2 -54.00 33.19 -9.29
N LYS A 3 -53.68 32.76 -8.06
CA LYS A 3 -52.52 33.31 -7.30
C LYS A 3 -51.86 32.34 -6.31
N ILE A 4 -52.22 31.05 -6.27
CA ILE A 4 -51.65 30.13 -5.26
C ILE A 4 -50.76 29.02 -5.87
N SER A 5 -50.82 28.79 -7.18
CA SER A 5 -50.10 27.66 -7.80
C SER A 5 -48.65 27.95 -8.18
N LEU A 6 -48.16 29.20 -8.07
CA LEU A 6 -46.80 29.55 -8.51
C LEU A 6 -45.75 29.54 -7.38
N LEU A 7 -46.17 29.57 -6.11
CA LEU A 7 -45.24 29.67 -4.97
C LEU A 7 -44.71 28.29 -4.51
N ILE A 8 -45.43 27.21 -4.78
CA ILE A 8 -45.01 25.84 -4.39
C ILE A 8 -43.96 25.30 -5.37
N ILE A 9 -44.05 25.65 -6.65
CA ILE A 9 -43.09 25.19 -7.68
C ILE A 9 -41.72 25.86 -7.50
N CYS A 10 -41.64 27.09 -6.99
CA CYS A 10 -40.35 27.74 -6.71
C CYS A 10 -39.67 27.19 -5.45
N LEU A 11 -40.41 26.61 -4.50
CA LEU A 11 -39.83 26.00 -3.30
C LEU A 11 -39.28 24.59 -3.57
N GLU A 12 -39.90 23.85 -4.49
CA GLU A 12 -39.38 22.54 -4.95
C GLU A 12 -38.19 22.66 -5.92
N LEU A 13 -38.08 23.76 -6.69
CA LEU A 13 -36.88 24.04 -7.47
C LEU A 13 -35.71 24.59 -6.63
N ALA A 14 -35.98 25.27 -5.51
CA ALA A 14 -34.92 25.74 -4.60
C ALA A 14 -34.36 24.62 -3.71
N MET A 15 -35.14 23.58 -3.39
CA MET A 15 -34.65 22.41 -2.65
C MET A 15 -33.83 21.44 -3.52
N ASN A 16 -33.89 21.54 -4.85
CA ASN A 16 -33.01 20.79 -5.75
C ASN A 16 -31.70 21.54 -6.10
N LEU A 17 -31.55 22.81 -5.70
CA LEU A 17 -30.30 23.58 -5.88
C LEU A 17 -29.48 23.75 -4.59
N LEU A 18 -29.93 23.16 -3.48
CA LEU A 18 -29.16 23.01 -2.24
C LEU A 18 -29.01 21.55 -1.83
N ALA A 19 -29.12 20.63 -2.79
CA ALA A 19 -28.42 19.35 -2.73
C ALA A 19 -26.93 19.61 -3.01
N GLN A 20 -26.29 20.38 -2.11
CA GLN A 20 -24.87 20.25 -1.91
C GLN A 20 -24.66 18.77 -1.59
N LYS A 21 -23.86 18.12 -2.43
CA LYS A 21 -23.40 16.72 -2.42
C LYS A 21 -23.08 16.23 -1.00
N THR A 22 -24.08 15.96 -0.17
CA THR A 22 -23.94 15.07 0.98
C THR A 22 -23.98 13.69 0.40
N ILE A 23 -22.80 13.18 0.08
CA ILE A 23 -22.59 11.74 0.03
C ILE A 23 -23.09 11.24 1.41
N ASP A 24 -23.88 10.18 1.40
CA ASP A 24 -24.09 9.33 2.57
C ASP A 24 -23.64 7.94 2.06
N GLU A 25 -22.36 7.68 1.77
CA GLU A 25 -21.11 7.86 2.57
C GLU A 25 -21.14 7.00 3.83
N GLY A 26 -21.62 5.77 3.72
CA GLY A 26 -21.65 4.80 4.81
C GLY A 26 -20.50 3.78 4.82
N ARG A 27 -19.20 4.08 4.91
CA ARG A 27 -18.42 5.32 5.12
C ARG A 27 -17.05 5.03 4.49
N LEU A 28 -16.82 5.39 3.23
CA LEU A 28 -15.45 5.36 2.71
C LEU A 28 -14.71 6.53 3.33
N ILE A 29 -13.73 6.25 4.18
CA ILE A 29 -12.96 7.27 4.89
C ILE A 29 -11.48 6.91 4.90
N ALA A 30 -10.65 7.92 5.11
CA ALA A 30 -9.27 7.75 5.54
C ALA A 30 -9.24 7.13 6.94
N GLY A 31 -8.40 6.12 7.11
CA GLY A 31 -8.14 5.47 8.39
C GLY A 31 -7.24 6.30 9.31
N PRO A 32 -6.87 5.74 10.47
CA PRO A 32 -5.78 6.29 11.27
C PRO A 32 -4.43 6.13 10.55
N HIS A 33 -3.42 6.88 10.99
CA HIS A 33 -2.04 6.66 10.57
C HIS A 33 -1.63 5.21 10.80
N VAL A 34 -1.09 4.56 9.77
CA VAL A 34 -0.70 3.15 9.80
C VAL A 34 0.61 3.00 10.57
N THR A 35 0.67 2.02 11.47
CA THR A 35 1.87 1.69 12.24
C THR A 35 2.16 0.22 12.13
N GLY A 36 3.43 -0.19 12.23
CA GLY A 36 3.79 -1.61 12.07
C GLY A 36 3.68 -2.08 10.63
N ILE A 37 4.02 -1.19 9.69
CA ILE A 37 4.08 -1.47 8.26
C ILE A 37 5.53 -1.30 7.79
N ALA A 38 5.95 -2.11 6.83
CA ALA A 38 7.25 -1.94 6.20
C ALA A 38 7.16 -0.89 5.09
N ILE A 39 8.17 -0.01 5.00
CA ILE A 39 8.24 1.09 4.03
C ILE A 39 9.62 1.17 3.35
N GLY A 40 9.63 1.79 2.16
CA GLY A 40 10.81 2.29 1.45
C GLY A 40 10.64 2.38 -0.07
N ASP A 41 11.64 2.99 -0.72
CA ASP A 41 11.64 3.40 -2.13
C ASP A 41 11.99 2.27 -3.12
N ALA A 42 11.22 2.11 -4.20
CA ALA A 42 11.64 1.23 -5.28
C ALA A 42 12.97 1.71 -5.90
N MET A 43 14.01 0.88 -5.85
CA MET A 43 15.26 1.19 -6.54
C MET A 43 15.15 0.79 -8.01
N ASN A 44 15.19 1.76 -8.93
CA ASN A 44 15.44 1.47 -10.34
C ASN A 44 16.91 1.04 -10.52
N ASN A 45 17.21 -0.20 -10.14
CA ASN A 45 18.54 -0.75 -10.24
C ASN A 45 18.78 -1.07 -11.72
N SER A 46 19.52 -0.20 -12.40
CA SER A 46 19.85 -0.24 -13.85
C SER A 46 20.61 -1.48 -14.33
N LYS A 47 20.64 -2.56 -13.53
CA LYS A 47 21.39 -3.80 -13.74
C LYS A 47 20.54 -4.92 -14.34
N THR A 48 19.21 -4.86 -14.24
CA THR A 48 18.31 -5.67 -15.08
C THR A 48 17.85 -4.79 -16.25
N LYS A 49 18.25 -5.16 -17.47
CA LYS A 49 18.04 -4.34 -18.68
C LYS A 49 16.56 -4.24 -19.13
N THR A 50 15.62 -4.83 -18.40
CA THR A 50 14.25 -5.04 -18.86
C THR A 50 13.26 -3.97 -18.41
N ILE A 51 13.44 -3.37 -17.23
CA ILE A 51 12.54 -2.30 -16.73
C ILE A 51 12.88 -0.99 -17.45
N THR A 52 11.93 -0.46 -18.20
CA THR A 52 12.11 0.77 -18.97
C THR A 52 11.60 2.00 -18.23
N SER A 53 10.55 1.84 -17.41
CA SER A 53 10.03 2.93 -16.57
C SER A 53 9.23 2.40 -15.38
N ILE A 54 9.23 3.19 -14.30
CA ILE A 54 8.25 3.10 -13.22
C ILE A 54 7.45 4.39 -13.28
N ILE A 55 6.12 4.30 -13.35
CA ILE A 55 5.22 5.45 -13.34
C ILE A 55 4.48 5.48 -12.01
N SER A 56 4.68 6.54 -11.25
CA SER A 56 4.03 6.78 -9.96
C SER A 56 3.79 8.28 -9.76
N TYR A 57 2.88 8.61 -8.85
CA TYR A 57 2.64 9.97 -8.37
C TYR A 57 2.88 10.10 -6.86
N ASP A 58 2.98 8.98 -6.16
CA ASP A 58 3.24 8.93 -4.73
C ASP A 58 4.71 9.21 -4.37
N ASN A 59 4.93 9.60 -3.12
CA ASN A 59 6.26 9.87 -2.56
C ASN A 59 6.94 8.63 -1.91
N ASN A 60 6.42 7.42 -2.11
CA ASN A 60 6.79 6.14 -1.49
C ASN A 60 6.45 5.97 0.01
N GLU A 61 5.96 7.00 0.68
CA GLU A 61 5.53 6.95 2.07
C GLU A 61 4.15 6.29 2.18
N ILE A 62 3.92 5.54 3.26
CA ILE A 62 2.59 5.04 3.59
C ILE A 62 2.09 5.78 4.84
N GLU A 63 1.09 6.63 4.68
CA GLU A 63 0.46 7.39 5.77
C GLU A 63 -0.71 6.62 6.37
N SER A 64 -1.69 6.27 5.54
CA SER A 64 -2.92 5.63 6.03
C SER A 64 -3.61 4.77 4.96
N GLY A 65 -4.59 3.97 5.39
CA GLY A 65 -5.44 3.14 4.53
C GLY A 65 -6.81 3.79 4.27
N MET A 66 -7.34 3.62 3.07
CA MET A 66 -8.74 3.92 2.75
C MET A 66 -9.63 2.72 3.01
N GLY A 67 -10.83 2.94 3.55
CA GLY A 67 -11.75 1.84 3.77
C GLY A 67 -13.06 2.20 4.45
N ASN A 68 -13.78 1.17 4.91
CA ASN A 68 -15.06 1.32 5.57
C ASN A 68 -15.02 0.69 6.98
N PRO A 69 -15.12 1.49 8.06
CA PRO A 69 -15.07 0.98 9.43
C PRO A 69 -16.37 0.28 9.86
N LEU A 70 -17.42 0.32 9.02
CA LEU A 70 -18.75 -0.19 9.39
C LEU A 70 -19.09 -1.55 8.79
N GLY A 71 -18.40 -2.02 7.76
CA GLY A 71 -18.68 -3.30 7.14
C GLY A 71 -17.82 -3.62 5.93
N ALA A 72 -18.03 -4.81 5.37
CA ALA A 72 -17.39 -5.27 4.15
C ALA A 72 -17.69 -4.33 2.96
N TYR A 73 -16.73 -4.17 2.07
CA TYR A 73 -16.80 -3.25 0.94
C TYR A 73 -16.00 -3.75 -0.26
N SER A 74 -16.19 -3.12 -1.42
CA SER A 74 -15.19 -3.15 -2.49
C SER A 74 -14.61 -1.76 -2.75
N LEU A 75 -13.32 -1.72 -3.01
CA LEU A 75 -12.54 -0.51 -3.24
C LEU A 75 -11.68 -0.70 -4.48
N GLY A 76 -11.66 0.30 -5.34
CA GLY A 76 -10.71 0.40 -6.44
C GLY A 76 -9.90 1.68 -6.29
N ALA A 77 -8.58 1.57 -6.43
CA ALA A 77 -7.64 2.69 -6.47
C ALA A 77 -6.90 2.65 -7.80
N PHE A 78 -6.76 3.80 -8.46
CA PHE A 78 -6.15 3.87 -9.79
C PHE A 78 -5.32 5.13 -9.96
N ILE A 79 -4.29 5.00 -10.79
CA ILE A 79 -3.56 6.12 -11.39
C ILE A 79 -3.88 6.20 -12.88
N LYS A 80 -3.83 7.40 -13.43
CA LYS A 80 -3.93 7.68 -14.86
C LYS A 80 -2.54 7.91 -15.42
N ILE A 81 -2.21 7.23 -16.51
CA ILE A 81 -1.02 7.50 -17.32
C ILE A 81 -1.48 8.15 -18.62
N PRO A 82 -1.20 9.45 -18.83
CA PRO A 82 -1.62 10.14 -20.04
C PRO A 82 -0.97 9.58 -21.30
N ASP A 83 -1.69 9.62 -22.43
CA ASP A 83 -1.18 9.27 -23.76
C ASP A 83 0.14 9.97 -24.11
N SER A 84 0.27 11.23 -23.70
CA SER A 84 1.49 12.02 -23.90
C SER A 84 2.73 11.43 -23.22
N VAL A 85 2.56 10.71 -22.11
CA VAL A 85 3.62 9.97 -21.42
C VAL A 85 3.83 8.61 -22.10
N LEU A 86 2.72 7.91 -22.39
CA LEU A 86 2.71 6.57 -22.99
C LEU A 86 3.30 6.51 -24.40
N THR A 87 3.28 7.63 -25.14
CA THR A 87 3.88 7.71 -26.49
C THR A 87 5.35 7.26 -26.52
N ASN A 88 6.10 7.43 -25.43
CA ASN A 88 7.50 6.98 -25.32
C ASN A 88 7.65 5.46 -25.11
N TYR A 89 6.56 4.77 -24.81
CA TYR A 89 6.51 3.37 -24.41
C TYR A 89 5.53 2.55 -25.27
N VAL A 90 5.13 3.05 -26.43
CA VAL A 90 4.28 2.29 -27.35
C VAL A 90 4.99 1.00 -27.76
N GLY A 91 4.28 -0.13 -27.63
CA GLY A 91 4.83 -1.47 -27.90
C GLY A 91 5.59 -2.10 -26.73
N ASN A 92 5.91 -1.34 -25.68
CA ASN A 92 6.35 -1.89 -24.40
C ASN A 92 5.16 -2.52 -23.67
N GLU A 93 5.46 -3.25 -22.60
CA GLU A 93 4.44 -3.91 -21.77
C GLU A 93 4.42 -3.31 -20.36
N ILE A 94 3.22 -3.13 -19.82
CA ILE A 94 3.04 -3.06 -18.37
C ILE A 94 3.02 -4.49 -17.87
N GLU A 95 4.00 -4.88 -17.06
CA GLU A 95 4.16 -6.26 -16.58
C GLU A 95 3.99 -6.39 -15.07
N GLY A 96 3.77 -5.29 -14.36
CA GLY A 96 3.50 -5.37 -12.93
C GLY A 96 2.95 -4.08 -12.35
N LEU A 97 2.40 -4.21 -11.15
CA LEU A 97 1.87 -3.12 -10.35
C LEU A 97 2.38 -3.29 -8.92
N ARG A 98 3.07 -2.27 -8.42
CA ARG A 98 3.42 -2.14 -7.01
C ARG A 98 2.39 -1.27 -6.31
N PHE A 99 1.89 -1.69 -5.16
CA PHE A 99 0.82 -0.99 -4.43
C PHE A 99 0.90 -1.22 -2.92
N GLY A 100 0.43 -0.25 -2.14
CA GLY A 100 0.41 -0.33 -0.68
C GLY A 100 -0.88 -0.91 -0.11
N ILE A 101 -0.75 -1.74 0.94
CA ILE A 101 -1.85 -2.35 1.69
C ILE A 101 -1.63 -2.13 3.19
N ASP A 102 -2.68 -1.68 3.88
CA ASP A 102 -2.74 -1.57 5.34
C ASP A 102 -3.00 -2.94 5.97
N ASP A 103 -4.23 -3.48 5.84
CA ASP A 103 -4.59 -4.77 6.42
C ASP A 103 -4.92 -5.81 5.34
N PRO A 104 -4.02 -6.78 5.06
CA PRO A 104 -4.30 -7.84 4.10
C PRO A 104 -5.27 -8.91 4.64
N THR A 105 -5.45 -9.01 5.97
CA THR A 105 -6.19 -10.12 6.61
C THR A 105 -7.69 -10.08 6.34
N ILE A 106 -8.21 -8.91 5.97
CA ILE A 106 -9.62 -8.67 5.66
C ILE A 106 -9.93 -8.76 4.17
N ILE A 107 -8.91 -8.88 3.30
CA ILE A 107 -9.08 -8.92 1.85
C ILE A 107 -9.59 -10.30 1.42
N ALA A 108 -10.71 -10.32 0.70
CA ALA A 108 -11.35 -11.54 0.18
C ALA A 108 -10.98 -11.82 -1.28
N TYR A 109 -10.67 -10.79 -2.05
CA TYR A 109 -10.13 -10.89 -3.41
C TYR A 109 -9.42 -9.58 -3.77
N ALA A 110 -8.45 -9.66 -4.68
CA ALA A 110 -7.83 -8.49 -5.29
C ALA A 110 -7.49 -8.78 -6.76
N THR A 111 -7.55 -7.75 -7.59
CA THR A 111 -7.39 -7.83 -9.05
C THR A 111 -6.69 -6.58 -9.55
N ILE A 112 -5.66 -6.74 -10.39
CA ILE A 112 -5.12 -5.64 -11.21
C ILE A 112 -6.07 -5.40 -12.37
N VAL A 113 -6.41 -4.14 -12.62
CA VAL A 113 -7.36 -3.74 -13.66
C VAL A 113 -6.78 -2.60 -14.49
N ILE A 114 -6.95 -2.67 -15.82
CA ILE A 114 -6.59 -1.58 -16.74
C ILE A 114 -7.81 -1.15 -17.56
N TYR A 115 -8.02 0.16 -17.66
CA TYR A 115 -8.98 0.80 -18.55
C TYR A 115 -8.26 1.64 -19.60
N GLU A 116 -8.81 1.66 -20.81
CA GLU A 116 -8.37 2.58 -21.89
C GLU A 116 -9.34 3.77 -21.97
N GLY A 117 -8.78 4.99 -21.95
CA GLY A 117 -9.44 6.25 -22.23
C GLY A 117 -10.36 6.79 -21.13
N SER A 118 -11.16 5.95 -20.48
CA SER A 118 -12.08 6.34 -19.40
C SER A 118 -12.33 5.19 -18.42
N LEU A 119 -12.43 5.52 -17.13
CA LEU A 119 -12.85 4.62 -16.06
C LEU A 119 -14.32 4.18 -16.17
N GLU A 120 -15.14 4.89 -16.97
CA GLU A 120 -16.53 4.49 -17.24
C GLU A 120 -16.62 3.34 -18.27
N ASN A 121 -15.53 3.04 -18.98
CA ASN A 121 -15.49 1.93 -19.93
C ASN A 121 -15.42 0.57 -19.20
N SER A 122 -15.58 -0.52 -19.94
CA SER A 122 -15.20 -1.83 -19.42
C SER A 122 -13.68 -1.97 -19.35
N PRO A 123 -13.12 -2.66 -18.33
CA PRO A 123 -11.70 -2.94 -18.31
C PRO A 123 -11.25 -3.70 -19.56
N VAL A 124 -10.08 -3.31 -20.09
CA VAL A 124 -9.44 -4.00 -21.21
C VAL A 124 -8.51 -5.13 -20.75
N PHE A 125 -8.14 -5.12 -19.48
CA PHE A 125 -7.28 -6.13 -18.85
C PHE A 125 -7.69 -6.33 -17.40
N GLN A 126 -7.64 -7.59 -16.94
CA GLN A 126 -7.83 -7.98 -15.55
C GLN A 126 -6.93 -9.16 -15.21
N SER A 127 -6.25 -9.11 -14.06
CA SER A 127 -5.48 -10.24 -13.53
C SER A 127 -5.71 -10.37 -12.04
N SER A 128 -6.13 -11.54 -11.59
CA SER A 128 -6.28 -11.83 -10.16
C SER A 128 -4.94 -11.78 -9.43
N ILE A 129 -4.98 -11.35 -8.18
CA ILE A 129 -3.85 -11.36 -7.25
C ILE A 129 -4.10 -12.47 -6.22
N GLU A 130 -3.08 -13.27 -5.93
CA GLU A 130 -3.15 -14.31 -4.90
C GLU A 130 -3.11 -13.67 -3.51
N ILE A 131 -4.28 -13.51 -2.87
CA ILE A 131 -4.41 -12.78 -1.61
C ILE A 131 -3.58 -13.36 -0.46
N SER A 132 -3.24 -14.65 -0.51
CA SER A 132 -2.42 -15.31 0.51
C SER A 132 -0.96 -14.83 0.53
N THR A 133 -0.52 -14.14 -0.51
CA THR A 133 0.82 -13.54 -0.63
C THR A 133 0.87 -12.08 -0.16
N LEU A 134 -0.28 -11.46 0.10
CA LEU A 134 -0.33 -10.05 0.48
C LEU A 134 0.16 -9.83 1.91
N ILE A 135 0.93 -8.77 2.09
CA ILE A 135 1.40 -8.29 3.38
C ILE A 135 0.90 -6.87 3.65
N SER A 136 0.98 -6.44 4.92
CA SER A 136 0.90 -5.03 5.28
C SER A 136 2.19 -4.36 4.79
N GLY A 137 2.09 -3.38 3.89
CA GLY A 137 3.23 -2.74 3.24
C GLY A 137 3.06 -2.60 1.75
N TRP A 138 4.19 -2.33 1.10
CA TRP A 138 4.26 -2.40 -0.36
C TRP A 138 4.21 -3.85 -0.82
N ASN A 139 3.36 -4.11 -1.80
CA ASN A 139 3.18 -5.40 -2.45
C ASN A 139 3.51 -5.24 -3.94
N MET A 140 4.12 -6.27 -4.52
CA MET A 140 4.39 -6.34 -5.96
C MET A 140 3.55 -7.44 -6.58
N ALA A 141 2.73 -7.10 -7.56
CA ALA A 141 1.98 -8.07 -8.34
C ALA A 141 2.46 -8.08 -9.80
N THR A 142 3.11 -9.18 -10.18
CA THR A 142 3.61 -9.45 -11.53
C THR A 142 2.51 -10.06 -12.40
N LEU A 143 2.37 -9.57 -13.61
CA LEU A 143 1.40 -10.06 -14.59
C LEU A 143 1.96 -11.26 -15.33
N THR A 144 1.20 -12.36 -15.38
CA THR A 144 1.59 -13.55 -16.18
C THR A 144 1.64 -13.24 -17.67
N GLN A 145 0.82 -12.30 -18.12
CA GLN A 145 0.87 -11.73 -19.46
C GLN A 145 0.85 -10.20 -19.32
N GLY A 146 1.89 -9.54 -19.78
CA GLY A 146 1.96 -8.09 -19.78
C GLY A 146 0.89 -7.47 -20.69
N TYR A 147 0.49 -6.24 -20.35
CA TYR A 147 -0.40 -5.45 -21.17
C TYR A 147 0.42 -4.58 -22.12
N VAL A 148 0.26 -4.81 -23.43
CA VAL A 148 0.96 -4.04 -24.47
C VAL A 148 0.38 -2.63 -24.58
N ILE A 149 1.24 -1.64 -24.40
CA ILE A 149 0.88 -0.22 -24.49
C ILE A 149 0.58 0.15 -25.95
N LYS A 150 -0.60 0.73 -26.18
CA LYS A 150 -1.10 1.16 -27.49
C LYS A 150 -0.92 2.67 -27.67
N GLU A 151 -0.94 3.11 -28.93
CA GLU A 151 -0.91 4.53 -29.28
C GLU A 151 -2.26 5.23 -29.01
N ASN A 152 -2.20 6.53 -28.74
CA ASN A 152 -3.33 7.48 -28.76
C ASN A 152 -4.42 7.19 -27.71
N THR A 153 -4.05 6.70 -26.53
CA THR A 153 -5.00 6.47 -25.43
C THR A 153 -4.37 6.69 -24.07
N ASP A 154 -5.12 7.35 -23.18
CA ASP A 154 -4.80 7.33 -21.75
C ASP A 154 -5.04 5.92 -21.21
N LEU A 155 -4.27 5.54 -20.20
CA LEU A 155 -4.49 4.32 -19.42
C LEU A 155 -4.85 4.67 -17.99
N PHE A 156 -5.78 3.95 -17.42
CA PHE A 156 -5.99 3.93 -15.98
C PHE A 156 -5.65 2.54 -15.49
N ILE A 157 -4.68 2.45 -14.59
CA ILE A 157 -4.22 1.19 -14.03
C ILE A 157 -4.32 1.24 -12.52
N GLY A 158 -4.71 0.12 -11.92
CA GLY A 158 -4.74 0.02 -10.48
C GLY A 158 -5.24 -1.31 -9.97
N VAL A 159 -5.61 -1.31 -8.68
CA VAL A 159 -6.10 -2.50 -7.97
C VAL A 159 -7.57 -2.29 -7.64
N THR A 160 -8.38 -3.32 -7.87
CA THR A 160 -9.71 -3.46 -7.27
C THR A 160 -9.69 -4.63 -6.31
N LEU A 161 -10.19 -4.42 -5.10
CA LEU A 161 -10.31 -5.45 -4.07
C LEU A 161 -11.69 -5.46 -3.45
N GLY A 162 -12.02 -6.56 -2.78
CA GLY A 162 -13.15 -6.62 -1.87
C GLY A 162 -12.77 -7.26 -0.56
N THR A 163 -13.44 -6.84 0.51
CA THR A 163 -13.17 -7.30 1.87
C THR A 163 -14.25 -8.24 2.38
N ASN A 164 -13.91 -9.06 3.38
CA ASN A 164 -14.85 -9.92 4.11
C ASN A 164 -15.40 -9.26 5.39
N SER A 165 -14.84 -8.11 5.78
CA SER A 165 -15.13 -7.42 7.03
C SER A 165 -14.82 -5.92 6.93
N ALA A 166 -15.15 -5.18 7.99
CA ALA A 166 -14.85 -3.75 8.11
C ALA A 166 -13.33 -3.52 8.32
N GLY A 167 -12.83 -2.38 7.89
CA GLY A 167 -11.43 -1.98 8.07
C GLY A 167 -10.89 -1.16 6.90
N PHE A 168 -9.57 -1.04 6.83
CA PHE A 168 -8.82 -0.20 5.88
C PHE A 168 -7.87 -1.08 5.06
N THR A 169 -7.69 -0.74 3.77
CA THR A 169 -6.91 -1.58 2.85
C THR A 169 -5.92 -0.77 2.02
N LEU A 170 -6.30 -0.30 0.83
CA LEU A 170 -5.40 0.41 -0.07
C LEU A 170 -4.89 1.70 0.56
N THR A 171 -3.57 1.91 0.53
CA THR A 171 -2.93 3.02 1.24
C THR A 171 -2.64 4.22 0.35
N PHE A 172 -2.43 5.36 0.99
CA PHE A 172 -2.04 6.64 0.40
C PHE A 172 -0.91 7.29 1.22
N ASP A 173 -0.21 8.23 0.60
CA ASP A 173 0.89 8.98 1.22
C ASP A 173 0.43 10.18 2.06
N SER A 174 1.37 10.90 2.69
CA SER A 174 1.06 12.03 3.57
C SER A 174 1.14 13.40 2.89
N ASP A 175 1.84 13.47 1.75
CA ASP A 175 2.10 14.71 1.03
C ASP A 175 0.90 15.12 0.18
N PRO A 176 0.68 16.44 -0.05
CA PRO A 176 -0.33 16.91 -0.98
C PRO A 176 -0.19 16.27 -2.35
N ALA A 177 -1.32 15.93 -2.97
CA ALA A 177 -1.34 15.23 -4.25
C ALA A 177 -0.51 15.99 -5.29
N SER A 178 0.48 15.31 -5.87
CA SER A 178 1.44 15.91 -6.79
C SER A 178 0.80 16.30 -8.11
N GLU A 179 -0.09 15.44 -8.62
CA GLU A 179 -0.85 15.57 -9.86
C GLU A 179 -2.29 15.04 -9.60
N PRO A 180 -3.16 15.81 -8.92
CA PRO A 180 -4.47 15.33 -8.43
C PRO A 180 -5.45 14.93 -9.55
N GLU A 181 -5.22 15.37 -10.78
CA GLU A 181 -5.98 14.94 -11.96
C GLU A 181 -5.46 13.63 -12.59
N LEU A 182 -4.29 13.16 -12.17
CA LEU A 182 -3.64 11.95 -12.66
C LEU A 182 -3.61 10.81 -11.64
N SER A 183 -3.94 11.09 -10.39
CA SER A 183 -3.85 10.12 -9.30
C SER A 183 -5.12 10.09 -8.45
N GLY A 184 -5.16 9.18 -7.48
CA GLY A 184 -6.21 9.15 -6.47
C GLY A 184 -7.57 8.68 -6.98
N PHE A 185 -7.70 8.12 -8.19
CA PHE A 185 -9.01 7.73 -8.73
C PHE A 185 -9.62 6.58 -7.93
N THR A 186 -10.87 6.75 -7.49
CA THR A 186 -11.51 5.83 -6.53
C THR A 186 -12.83 5.24 -7.03
N PHE A 187 -12.94 3.93 -6.93
CA PHE A 187 -14.21 3.20 -7.00
C PHE A 187 -14.61 2.72 -5.61
N PHE A 188 -15.89 2.84 -5.25
CA PHE A 188 -16.41 2.28 -4.01
C PHE A 188 -17.70 1.52 -4.28
N ASN A 189 -17.77 0.26 -3.83
CA ASN A 189 -18.91 -0.63 -4.04
C ASN A 189 -19.38 -0.67 -5.51
N GLY A 190 -18.41 -0.70 -6.43
CA GLY A 190 -18.65 -0.77 -7.88
C GLY A 190 -19.00 0.56 -8.57
N SER A 191 -19.03 1.68 -7.85
CA SER A 191 -19.32 2.99 -8.41
C SER A 191 -18.07 3.88 -8.41
N TYR A 192 -17.79 4.54 -9.53
CA TYR A 192 -16.74 5.57 -9.60
C TYR A 192 -17.16 6.78 -8.77
N LEU A 193 -16.32 7.19 -7.81
CA LEU A 193 -16.59 8.31 -6.91
C LEU A 193 -15.91 9.60 -7.32
N GLY A 194 -14.81 9.54 -8.07
CA GLY A 194 -13.95 10.69 -8.35
C GLY A 194 -12.51 10.39 -7.93
N THR A 195 -11.81 11.42 -7.48
CA THR A 195 -10.45 11.28 -6.93
C THR A 195 -10.47 11.46 -5.40
N LEU A 196 -9.41 11.01 -4.73
CA LEU A 196 -9.14 11.27 -3.31
C LEU A 196 -9.35 12.75 -2.97
N THR A 197 -8.71 13.65 -3.73
CA THR A 197 -8.79 15.09 -3.48
C THR A 197 -10.17 15.67 -3.81
N SER A 198 -10.74 15.33 -4.97
CA SER A 198 -11.94 16.01 -5.48
C SER A 198 -13.26 15.59 -4.84
N THR A 199 -13.34 14.34 -4.36
CA THR A 199 -14.57 13.80 -3.78
C THR A 199 -14.42 13.45 -2.30
N LEU A 200 -13.26 12.95 -1.88
CA LEU A 200 -13.08 12.42 -0.52
C LEU A 200 -12.35 13.40 0.42
N ASP A 201 -11.93 14.56 -0.09
CA ASP A 201 -11.20 15.59 0.66
C ASP A 201 -9.90 15.05 1.32
N VAL A 202 -9.28 14.08 0.65
CA VAL A 202 -7.97 13.51 1.01
C VAL A 202 -6.96 14.06 0.00
N ASP A 203 -6.14 15.01 0.45
CA ASP A 203 -5.07 15.61 -0.36
C ASP A 203 -3.81 14.73 -0.31
N ALA A 204 -3.85 13.63 -1.05
CA ALA A 204 -2.78 12.63 -1.11
C ALA A 204 -2.85 11.82 -2.41
N ASP A 205 -1.78 11.09 -2.69
CA ASP A 205 -1.66 10.14 -3.79
C ASP A 205 -1.80 8.69 -3.27
N TYR A 206 -2.50 7.83 -4.02
CA TYR A 206 -2.49 6.40 -3.70
C TYR A 206 -1.09 5.83 -3.90
N ASN A 207 -0.65 4.97 -2.97
CA ASN A 207 0.60 4.25 -3.08
C ASN A 207 0.51 3.23 -4.23
N MET A 208 0.92 3.64 -5.43
CA MET A 208 0.67 2.89 -6.65
C MET A 208 1.68 3.21 -7.75
N GLN A 209 2.32 2.17 -8.28
CA GLN A 209 3.41 2.30 -9.24
C GLN A 209 3.28 1.27 -10.35
N ALA A 210 3.08 1.74 -11.59
CA ALA A 210 3.00 0.89 -12.76
C ALA A 210 4.41 0.59 -13.29
N ILE A 211 4.71 -0.68 -13.53
CA ILE A 211 6.03 -1.14 -13.98
C ILE A 211 5.98 -1.45 -15.48
N ILE A 212 6.72 -0.66 -16.26
CA ILE A 212 6.83 -0.79 -17.71
C ILE A 212 8.16 -1.46 -18.05
N THR A 213 8.11 -2.45 -18.94
CA THR A 213 9.29 -3.18 -19.42
C THR A 213 9.33 -3.20 -20.94
N ASP A 214 10.41 -3.71 -21.52
CA ASP A 214 10.55 -3.94 -22.97
C ASP A 214 9.85 -5.22 -23.46
N GLY A 215 9.03 -5.87 -22.62
CA GLY A 215 8.31 -7.12 -22.93
C GLY A 215 9.12 -8.40 -22.69
N ASN A 216 10.28 -8.30 -22.03
CA ASN A 216 11.11 -9.47 -21.66
C ASN A 216 10.93 -9.92 -20.20
N GLY A 217 9.84 -9.51 -19.53
CA GLY A 217 9.63 -9.79 -18.12
C GLY A 217 10.37 -8.81 -17.20
N ILE A 218 9.84 -8.66 -15.99
CA ILE A 218 10.48 -7.93 -14.88
C ILE A 218 11.78 -8.63 -14.40
N GLY A 219 11.98 -9.89 -14.82
CA GLY A 219 13.09 -10.74 -14.39
C GLY A 219 12.82 -11.34 -13.01
N SER A 220 13.65 -12.31 -12.60
CA SER A 220 13.50 -12.93 -11.28
C SER A 220 13.80 -11.95 -10.17
N LEU A 221 12.83 -11.77 -9.27
CA LEU A 221 12.91 -10.80 -8.20
C LEU A 221 13.61 -11.37 -6.96
N LYS A 222 14.54 -10.60 -6.40
CA LYS A 222 14.91 -10.70 -4.99
C LYS A 222 14.16 -9.62 -4.26
N ASP A 223 13.41 -10.02 -3.27
CA ASP A 223 12.48 -9.16 -2.56
C ASP A 223 12.45 -9.61 -1.09
N LEU A 224 12.75 -8.66 -0.21
CA LEU A 224 12.89 -8.88 1.22
C LEU A 224 11.97 -7.89 1.92
N THR A 225 11.29 -8.34 2.96
CA THR A 225 10.45 -7.45 3.78
C THR A 225 10.64 -7.77 5.26
N ILE A 226 10.44 -6.77 6.12
CA ILE A 226 10.29 -6.98 7.55
C ILE A 226 8.79 -7.16 7.84
N THR A 227 8.40 -8.30 8.41
CA THR A 227 6.99 -8.56 8.75
C THR A 227 6.67 -8.28 10.21
N ASP A 228 7.66 -8.30 11.10
CA ASP A 228 7.42 -8.05 12.52
C ASP A 228 8.69 -7.77 13.33
N ILE A 229 8.50 -7.09 14.46
CA ILE A 229 9.47 -6.92 15.55
C ILE A 229 8.89 -7.57 16.81
N ASN A 230 9.45 -8.69 17.23
CA ASN A 230 8.96 -9.45 18.37
C ASN A 230 9.88 -9.33 19.58
N LYS A 231 9.25 -9.29 20.75
CA LYS A 231 9.89 -9.43 22.04
C LYS A 231 9.84 -10.90 22.46
N LEU A 232 10.97 -11.50 22.82
CA LEU A 232 11.02 -12.91 23.22
C LEU A 232 10.56 -13.15 24.67
N THR A 233 10.76 -12.18 25.57
CA THR A 233 10.39 -12.35 26.98
C THR A 233 8.91 -12.00 27.21
N GLU A 234 8.04 -13.00 27.14
CA GLU A 234 6.58 -12.89 27.41
C GLU A 234 6.22 -12.65 28.89
N ASN A 235 7.20 -12.46 29.79
CA ASN A 235 6.91 -12.24 31.20
C ASN A 235 6.33 -10.83 31.42
N CYS A 236 5.31 -10.72 32.27
CA CYS A 236 4.64 -9.46 32.66
C CYS A 236 5.55 -8.43 33.38
N GLN A 237 6.86 -8.65 33.40
CA GLN A 237 7.85 -7.76 33.99
C GLN A 237 8.96 -7.60 32.97
N LEU A 238 9.15 -6.37 32.47
CA LEU A 238 10.30 -6.10 31.63
C LEU A 238 11.57 -6.05 32.46
N THR A 239 12.60 -6.67 31.94
CA THR A 239 13.92 -6.74 32.57
C THR A 239 14.89 -5.79 31.87
N SER A 240 16.09 -5.63 32.43
CA SER A 240 17.19 -4.91 31.79
C SER A 240 17.74 -5.59 30.53
N ASP A 241 17.28 -6.81 30.24
CA ASP A 241 17.78 -7.64 29.16
C ASP A 241 16.59 -8.19 28.36
N GLU A 242 16.05 -7.36 27.47
CA GLU A 242 14.98 -7.78 26.56
C GLU A 242 15.53 -8.18 25.21
N ASP A 243 15.31 -9.44 24.84
CA ASP A 243 15.69 -9.95 23.53
C ASP A 243 14.64 -9.54 22.48
N LEU A 244 15.13 -8.88 21.43
CA LEU A 244 14.35 -8.53 20.25
C LEU A 244 14.70 -9.42 19.07
N ASN A 245 13.65 -9.90 18.40
CA ASN A 245 13.73 -10.66 17.16
C ASN A 245 13.06 -9.90 16.03
N ILE A 246 13.68 -9.91 14.86
CA ILE A 246 13.12 -9.35 13.63
C ILE A 246 12.72 -10.51 12.73
N LYS A 247 11.48 -10.50 12.25
CA LYS A 247 11.00 -11.44 11.25
C LYS A 247 11.19 -10.82 9.87
N LEU A 248 11.92 -11.53 9.03
CA LEU A 248 12.14 -11.22 7.63
C LEU A 248 11.41 -12.24 6.77
N LEU A 249 10.74 -11.80 5.71
CA LEU A 249 10.10 -12.66 4.72
C LEU A 249 10.77 -12.46 3.37
N ASN A 250 11.13 -13.55 2.70
CA ASN A 250 11.55 -13.52 1.31
C ASN A 250 10.30 -13.54 0.42
N MET A 251 9.93 -12.37 -0.11
CA MET A 251 8.81 -12.20 -1.04
C MET A 251 9.24 -12.39 -2.51
N GLY A 252 10.53 -12.68 -2.74
CA GLY A 252 11.09 -12.82 -4.08
C GLY A 252 10.87 -14.20 -4.66
N GLU A 253 11.22 -14.34 -5.94
CA GLU A 253 11.18 -15.61 -6.67
C GLU A 253 12.47 -16.43 -6.49
N MET A 254 13.49 -15.85 -5.85
CA MET A 254 14.81 -16.45 -5.70
C MET A 254 15.19 -16.61 -4.23
N GLU A 255 15.98 -17.66 -3.95
CA GLU A 255 16.66 -17.79 -2.67
C GLU A 255 17.60 -16.60 -2.43
N ILE A 256 17.54 -16.03 -1.23
CA ILE A 256 18.44 -14.98 -0.78
C ILE A 256 19.63 -15.66 -0.07
N THR A 257 20.83 -15.45 -0.62
CA THR A 257 22.09 -16.00 -0.06
C THR A 257 23.12 -14.91 0.24
N GLU A 258 22.84 -13.69 -0.22
CA GLU A 258 23.67 -12.53 0.02
C GLU A 258 23.63 -12.11 1.48
N LYS A 259 24.79 -11.69 1.98
CA LYS A 259 24.89 -11.06 3.29
C LYS A 259 24.44 -9.62 3.21
N PHE A 260 23.73 -9.19 4.24
CA PHE A 260 23.32 -7.80 4.46
C PHE A 260 23.40 -7.50 5.96
N ASN A 261 23.32 -6.23 6.32
CA ASN A 261 23.22 -5.75 7.67
C ASN A 261 21.78 -5.40 8.00
N LEU A 262 21.39 -5.71 9.23
CA LEU A 262 20.14 -5.30 9.83
C LEU A 262 20.46 -4.35 10.99
N THR A 263 19.98 -3.12 10.91
CA THR A 263 20.13 -2.11 11.96
C THR A 263 18.81 -1.98 12.70
N VAL A 264 18.84 -2.20 14.02
CA VAL A 264 17.69 -1.99 14.89
C VAL A 264 18.00 -0.85 15.84
N ALA A 265 17.13 0.14 15.88
CA ALA A 265 17.24 1.27 16.79
C ALA A 265 16.09 1.25 17.79
N VAL A 266 16.42 1.27 19.09
CA VAL A 266 15.44 1.47 20.16
C VAL A 266 15.62 2.88 20.72
N ASN A 267 14.59 3.71 20.63
CA ASN A 267 14.64 5.13 21.02
C ASN A 267 15.86 5.87 20.41
N ASN A 268 16.12 5.62 19.12
CA ASN A 268 17.25 6.17 18.34
C ASN A 268 18.65 5.70 18.76
N ILE A 269 18.78 4.66 19.59
CA ILE A 269 20.07 4.01 19.87
C ILE A 269 20.19 2.81 18.92
N PRO A 270 21.10 2.81 17.93
CA PRO A 270 21.18 1.75 16.94
C PRO A 270 22.10 0.59 17.36
N LEU A 271 21.75 -0.62 16.93
CA LEU A 271 22.58 -1.82 16.93
C LEU A 271 22.51 -2.45 15.54
N THR A 272 23.66 -2.67 14.91
CA THR A 272 23.74 -3.31 13.60
C THR A 272 24.26 -4.73 13.74
N VAL A 273 23.51 -5.69 13.18
CA VAL A 273 23.87 -7.10 13.14
C VAL A 273 24.06 -7.57 11.70
N PRO A 274 25.14 -8.31 11.39
CA PRO A 274 25.30 -8.91 10.07
C PRO A 274 24.39 -10.13 9.95
N VAL A 275 23.58 -10.17 8.90
CA VAL A 275 22.74 -11.31 8.54
C VAL A 275 23.45 -12.13 7.47
N SER A 276 23.57 -13.43 7.70
CA SER A 276 24.08 -14.41 6.74
C SER A 276 22.99 -15.47 6.53
N PRO A 277 22.06 -15.26 5.58
CA PRO A 277 20.96 -16.18 5.35
C PRO A 277 21.48 -17.54 4.85
N GLU A 278 20.98 -18.63 5.42
CA GLU A 278 21.19 -19.98 4.92
C GLU A 278 19.82 -20.61 4.63
N GLY A 279 19.55 -21.00 3.38
CA GLY A 279 18.28 -21.62 3.01
C GLY A 279 17.07 -20.68 3.07
N PHE A 280 17.26 -19.38 2.84
CA PHE A 280 16.18 -18.39 2.86
C PHE A 280 15.43 -18.37 1.53
N LEU A 281 14.59 -19.40 1.36
CA LEU A 281 13.83 -19.69 0.15
C LEU A 281 12.67 -18.69 -0.06
N PRO A 282 12.12 -18.60 -1.29
CA PRO A 282 10.86 -17.90 -1.55
C PRO A 282 9.76 -18.31 -0.57
N ASP A 283 8.93 -17.35 -0.16
CA ASP A 283 7.80 -17.52 0.76
C ASP A 283 8.16 -18.12 2.14
N SER A 284 9.43 -17.97 2.55
CA SER A 284 9.90 -18.43 3.86
C SER A 284 10.24 -17.26 4.78
N GLU A 285 10.14 -17.49 6.09
CA GLU A 285 10.53 -16.53 7.12
C GLU A 285 11.93 -16.85 7.68
N LEU A 286 12.71 -15.80 7.92
CA LEU A 286 13.95 -15.83 8.69
C LEU A 286 13.77 -14.99 9.96
N VAL A 287 14.05 -15.59 11.11
CA VAL A 287 14.06 -14.89 12.40
C VAL A 287 15.50 -14.49 12.74
N VAL A 288 15.74 -13.19 12.89
CA VAL A 288 17.06 -12.65 13.25
C VAL A 288 17.03 -12.18 14.70
N GLU A 289 17.86 -12.80 15.54
CA GLU A 289 18.11 -12.36 16.91
C GLU A 289 19.05 -11.15 16.88
N ILE A 290 18.61 -10.05 17.49
CA ILE A 290 19.34 -8.76 17.45
C ILE A 290 20.27 -8.61 18.64
N GLY A 291 19.85 -9.12 19.79
CA GLY A 291 20.52 -8.97 21.07
C GLY A 291 19.60 -8.35 22.13
N THR A 292 20.19 -8.11 23.30
CA THR A 292 19.48 -7.58 24.47
C THR A 292 19.42 -6.06 24.47
N TRP A 293 18.28 -5.53 24.90
CA TRP A 293 18.05 -4.11 25.10
C TRP A 293 17.60 -3.84 26.54
N ASP A 294 18.12 -2.77 27.14
CA ASP A 294 17.61 -2.28 28.41
C ASP A 294 16.27 -1.57 28.19
N MET A 295 15.19 -2.30 28.45
CA MET A 295 13.82 -1.78 28.46
C MET A 295 13.23 -1.79 29.88
N SER A 296 14.08 -1.69 30.90
CA SER A 296 13.68 -1.80 32.31
C SER A 296 12.83 -0.64 32.82
N LEU A 297 12.85 0.51 32.14
CA LEU A 297 12.02 1.66 32.48
C LEU A 297 10.61 1.51 31.89
N PHE A 298 9.58 1.79 32.69
CA PHE A 298 8.22 1.89 32.18
C PHE A 298 8.10 3.06 31.20
N GLY A 299 7.47 2.81 30.05
CA GLY A 299 7.30 3.77 28.98
C GLY A 299 7.02 3.14 27.62
N LEU A 300 6.92 4.02 26.63
CA LEU A 300 6.86 3.68 25.22
C LEU A 300 8.28 3.57 24.67
N TYR A 301 8.55 2.49 23.95
CA TYR A 301 9.78 2.30 23.18
C TYR A 301 9.43 2.31 21.70
N GLU A 302 10.09 3.20 20.96
CA GLU A 302 10.01 3.23 19.50
C GLU A 302 11.15 2.39 18.95
N VAL A 303 10.79 1.29 18.29
CA VAL A 303 11.73 0.36 17.67
C VAL A 303 11.64 0.49 16.16
N THR A 304 12.76 0.82 15.53
CA THR A 304 12.90 0.88 14.08
C THR A 304 13.88 -0.19 13.64
N ALA A 305 13.49 -1.06 12.72
CA ALA A 305 14.39 -2.01 12.08
C ALA A 305 14.57 -1.63 10.61
N THR A 306 15.81 -1.57 10.15
CA THR A 306 16.18 -1.24 8.76
C THR A 306 17.24 -2.20 8.24
N PHE A 307 17.05 -2.82 7.08
CA PHE A 307 18.10 -3.61 6.41
C PHE A 307 18.72 -2.88 5.22
N ASP A 308 19.98 -3.19 4.89
CA ASP A 308 20.73 -2.64 3.73
C ASP A 308 20.85 -3.64 2.56
N PHE A 309 19.75 -4.30 2.23
CA PHE A 309 19.65 -5.24 1.13
C PHE A 309 19.21 -4.52 -0.16
N ALA A 310 19.87 -4.81 -1.27
CA ALA A 310 19.50 -4.24 -2.56
C ALA A 310 18.43 -5.13 -3.23
N ASP A 311 17.17 -4.94 -2.87
CA ASP A 311 16.03 -5.50 -3.61
C ASP A 311 15.64 -4.63 -4.83
N HIS A 312 14.69 -5.13 -5.62
CA HIS A 312 14.27 -4.52 -6.89
C HIS A 312 13.05 -3.59 -6.76
N PHE A 313 12.10 -3.91 -5.88
CA PHE A 313 10.79 -3.25 -5.80
C PHE A 313 10.24 -3.32 -4.38
N SER A 314 10.51 -4.46 -3.74
CA SER A 314 10.49 -4.80 -2.33
C SER A 314 11.17 -3.91 -1.30
N ASN A 315 11.29 -2.59 -1.45
CA ASN A 315 12.03 -1.82 -0.45
C ASN A 315 11.24 -1.62 0.86
N ASN A 316 10.51 -2.64 1.32
CA ASN A 316 9.97 -2.82 2.65
C ASN A 316 11.12 -3.01 3.68
N ASN A 317 12.11 -2.13 3.60
CA ASN A 317 13.38 -2.28 4.28
C ASN A 317 13.34 -1.72 5.69
N THR A 318 12.37 -0.85 5.99
CA THR A 318 12.24 -0.15 7.25
C THR A 318 10.89 -0.47 7.88
N PHE A 319 10.90 -0.86 9.15
CA PHE A 319 9.69 -1.20 9.89
C PHE A 319 9.73 -0.54 11.27
N ASN A 320 8.64 0.13 11.63
CA ASN A 320 8.50 0.83 12.90
C ASN A 320 7.46 0.14 13.79
N LYS A 321 7.84 -0.22 15.02
CA LYS A 321 6.95 -0.78 16.03
C LYS A 321 7.05 -0.04 17.36
N LYS A 322 5.89 0.25 17.94
CA LYS A 322 5.77 0.79 19.29
C LYS A 322 5.62 -0.37 20.28
N ILE A 323 6.54 -0.46 21.25
CA ILE A 323 6.50 -1.46 22.32
C ILE A 323 6.18 -0.75 23.64
N TYR A 324 5.08 -1.16 24.27
CA TYR A 324 4.65 -0.66 25.57
C TYR A 324 5.07 -1.61 26.68
N THR A 325 5.55 -1.02 27.77
CA THR A 325 6.08 -1.77 28.92
C THR A 325 5.15 -1.79 30.14
N GLU A 326 3.93 -1.25 30.00
CA GLU A 326 2.94 -1.22 31.08
C GLU A 326 2.11 -2.50 31.16
N THR A 327 1.80 -2.93 32.38
CA THR A 327 0.65 -3.82 32.60
C THR A 327 -0.61 -3.01 32.32
N VAL A 328 -1.34 -3.30 31.24
CA VAL A 328 -2.71 -2.83 31.12
C VAL A 328 -3.51 -3.49 32.25
N ARG A 329 -3.62 -2.81 33.40
CA ARG A 329 -4.71 -3.08 34.33
C ARG A 329 -5.96 -2.63 33.59
N LEU A 330 -6.61 -3.58 32.92
CA LEU A 330 -8.04 -3.52 32.66
C LEU A 330 -8.72 -3.30 34.02
N LEU A 331 -8.89 -2.04 34.40
CA LEU A 331 -9.83 -1.66 35.43
C LEU A 331 -11.20 -1.84 34.80
N SER A 332 -11.75 -3.03 35.01
CA SER A 332 -13.18 -3.26 34.92
C SER A 332 -13.90 -2.21 35.78
N ILE A 333 -14.65 -1.32 35.14
CA ILE A 333 -15.77 -0.59 35.71
C ILE A 333 -17.02 -1.02 34.95
#